data_AF-A0A7S1LHU4-F1
#
_entry.id   AF-A0A7S1LHU4-F1
#
_cell.length_a   1.000
_cell.length_b   1.000
_cell.length_c   1.000
_cell.angle_alpha   90.00
_cell.angle_beta   90.00
_cell.angle_gamma   90.00
#
_symmetry.space_group_name_H-M   'P 1'
#
loop_
_entity.id
_entity.type
_entity.pdbx_description
1 polymer ?
#
loop_
_entity_poly.entity_id
_entity_poly.type
_entity_poly.pdbx_seq_one_letter_code
_entity_poly.pdbx_strand_id
1 'polypeptide(L)'
;MLAAASLLPLRAAAAPAQSAEEPGAALAEPAEELGAPCAVGCGAGGADAEAAALSRVSLLQSSLQRIRSASRAAPAAASPAAPELVFVHVPFNFGHTIERVAAFGPGLSGKADFMRYLDSYGSWSGNDQAPGRAQATQLPAVPGVAWGHISPALQAVSNATGCPMYYTPQKYWPEDLAQAYLGNKQVFGVLRDPYERLVAGFRGNIEKYGASAPELFSTCDVNSAVKKTMRMYLAGSQFAKTCSLLPQAEYFDGPHGITLPVDNRQFPSSMNTVFKEHGRPDLNISTEDIFHVSGCSEVWAGDLDSEARALVRQVYKRDFELLCQHFGYCNDEENTCIWQVPAMCPTRVLAAGYRGRA
;
A
#
# COMPACT_ATOMS: atom_id res chain seq x y z
N MET A 1 19.73 -3.64 62.72
CA MET A 1 20.84 -3.89 61.77
C MET A 1 20.26 -3.85 60.37
N LEU A 2 20.38 -2.70 59.70
CA LEU A 2 19.88 -2.44 58.35
C LEU A 2 21.00 -2.75 57.35
N ALA A 3 20.78 -3.72 56.46
CA ALA A 3 21.68 -4.01 55.36
C ALA A 3 21.14 -3.33 54.09
N ALA A 4 21.87 -2.33 53.60
CA ALA A 4 21.63 -1.66 52.34
C ALA A 4 22.26 -2.48 51.20
N ALA A 5 21.45 -2.87 50.22
CA ALA A 5 21.92 -3.48 48.98
C ALA A 5 22.04 -2.40 47.90
N SER A 6 23.28 -2.13 47.48
CA SER A 6 23.60 -1.27 46.34
C SER A 6 23.23 -1.95 45.03
N LEU A 7 22.36 -1.30 44.25
CA LEU A 7 22.11 -1.64 42.85
C LEU A 7 23.04 -0.82 41.96
N LEU A 8 23.92 -1.50 41.22
CA LEU A 8 24.66 -0.95 40.09
C LEU A 8 23.86 -1.15 38.80
N PRO A 9 23.81 -0.18 37.87
CA PRO A 9 23.15 -0.37 36.58
C PRO A 9 24.12 -1.02 35.57
N LEU A 10 23.74 -2.17 35.03
CA LEU A 10 24.33 -2.71 33.81
C LEU A 10 23.86 -1.87 32.60
N ARG A 11 24.77 -1.08 32.04
CA ARG A 11 24.64 -0.53 30.67
C ARG A 11 25.11 -1.60 29.69
N ALA A 12 24.20 -2.18 28.92
CA ALA A 12 24.54 -2.95 27.73
C ALA A 12 24.69 -1.97 26.55
N ALA A 13 25.91 -1.81 26.05
CA ALA A 13 26.18 -1.13 24.79
C ALA A 13 25.88 -2.11 23.64
N ALA A 14 24.94 -1.76 22.77
CA ALA A 14 24.71 -2.45 21.52
C ALA A 14 25.85 -2.08 20.54
N ALA A 15 26.62 -3.07 20.11
CA ALA A 15 27.60 -2.92 19.04
C ALA A 15 26.90 -2.92 17.66
N PRO A 16 27.39 -2.15 16.68
CA PRO A 16 26.84 -2.15 15.34
C PRO A 16 27.14 -3.48 14.62
N ALA A 17 26.11 -4.05 14.00
CA ALA A 17 26.23 -5.21 13.14
C ALA A 17 27.06 -4.86 11.90
N GLN A 18 28.21 -5.52 11.73
CA GLN A 18 28.98 -5.49 10.50
C GLN A 18 28.32 -6.43 9.49
N SER A 19 27.88 -5.87 8.36
CA SER A 19 27.42 -6.62 7.20
C SER A 19 28.59 -7.38 6.58
N ALA A 20 28.50 -8.70 6.54
CA ALA A 20 29.41 -9.53 5.78
C ALA A 20 29.10 -9.36 4.28
N GLU A 21 30.09 -8.90 3.52
CA GLU A 21 30.08 -8.90 2.06
C GLU A 21 30.18 -10.34 1.55
N GLU A 22 29.23 -10.76 0.71
CA GLU A 22 29.36 -11.99 -0.09
C GLU A 22 30.12 -11.69 -1.39
N PRO A 23 31.05 -12.56 -1.82
CA PRO A 23 31.78 -12.39 -3.07
C PRO A 23 30.90 -12.73 -4.28
N GLY A 24 30.76 -11.77 -5.19
CA GLY A 24 30.04 -11.90 -6.45
C GLY A 24 30.71 -12.86 -7.42
N ALA A 25 29.91 -13.77 -8.00
CA ALA A 25 30.27 -14.56 -9.16
C ALA A 25 29.67 -13.88 -10.41
N ALA A 26 30.54 -13.29 -11.22
CA ALA A 26 30.21 -12.72 -12.53
C ALA A 26 30.16 -13.83 -13.58
N LEU A 27 29.06 -13.92 -14.33
CA LEU A 27 29.02 -14.59 -15.62
C LEU A 27 28.55 -13.57 -16.66
N ALA A 28 29.45 -13.31 -17.60
CA ALA A 28 29.27 -12.44 -18.75
C ALA A 28 28.61 -13.23 -19.89
N GLU A 29 27.66 -12.60 -20.57
CA GLU A 29 27.16 -13.01 -21.89
C GLU A 29 27.19 -11.79 -22.84
N PRO A 30 27.45 -11.99 -24.14
CA PRO A 30 27.88 -10.93 -25.05
C PRO A 30 26.74 -10.13 -25.69
N ALA A 31 27.06 -8.88 -25.99
CA ALA A 31 26.27 -7.96 -26.80
C ALA A 31 26.38 -8.28 -28.30
N GLU A 32 25.25 -8.30 -29.00
CA GLU A 32 25.20 -8.21 -30.46
C GLU A 32 24.71 -6.83 -30.89
N GLU A 33 25.42 -6.31 -31.89
CA GLU A 33 25.47 -4.96 -32.41
C GLU A 33 24.80 -4.94 -33.79
N LEU A 34 23.76 -4.15 -34.02
CA LEU A 34 23.28 -3.88 -35.40
C LEU A 34 22.70 -2.46 -35.55
N GLY A 35 23.51 -1.57 -36.15
CA GLY A 35 23.16 -0.86 -37.38
C GLY A 35 22.17 0.32 -37.34
N ALA A 36 22.71 1.54 -37.42
CA ALA A 36 22.09 2.73 -38.04
C ALA A 36 22.36 2.70 -39.59
N PRO A 37 21.92 3.66 -40.46
CA PRO A 37 21.35 5.00 -40.18
C PRO A 37 20.29 5.60 -41.17
N CYS A 38 19.81 6.80 -40.80
CA CYS A 38 19.35 7.98 -41.60
C CYS A 38 18.13 7.93 -42.56
N ALA A 39 17.19 8.88 -42.39
CA ALA A 39 17.04 10.06 -43.29
C ALA A 39 15.76 10.91 -43.07
N VAL A 40 15.97 12.23 -42.87
CA VAL A 40 15.27 13.38 -43.49
C VAL A 40 13.81 13.71 -43.13
N GLY A 41 13.59 14.95 -42.66
CA GLY A 41 12.34 15.69 -42.88
C GLY A 41 12.03 16.81 -41.88
N CYS A 42 12.74 17.94 -41.92
CA CYS A 42 12.34 19.17 -41.22
C CYS A 42 11.41 20.01 -42.11
N GLY A 43 10.20 20.31 -41.64
CA GLY A 43 9.29 21.28 -42.22
C GLY A 43 8.95 22.36 -41.21
N ALA A 44 9.35 23.60 -41.48
CA ALA A 44 8.96 24.80 -40.75
C ALA A 44 7.82 25.50 -41.50
N GLY A 45 6.77 25.92 -40.77
CA GLY A 45 5.68 26.73 -41.30
C GLY A 45 4.88 27.32 -40.14
N GLY A 46 4.88 28.66 -40.03
CA GLY A 46 4.35 29.41 -38.88
C GLY A 46 2.87 29.76 -38.94
N ALA A 47 2.40 30.47 -37.91
CA ALA A 47 1.19 31.31 -37.94
C ALA A 47 1.09 32.13 -36.64
N ASP A 48 1.67 33.33 -36.64
CA ASP A 48 1.29 34.44 -35.76
C ASP A 48 0.12 35.19 -36.42
N ALA A 49 -1.12 35.06 -35.92
CA ALA A 49 -2.21 36.05 -36.08
C ALA A 49 -3.55 35.56 -35.47
N GLU A 50 -3.68 35.43 -34.14
CA GLU A 50 -5.02 35.23 -33.53
C GLU A 50 -5.15 35.73 -32.08
N ALA A 51 -4.56 36.89 -31.73
CA ALA A 51 -4.54 37.37 -30.34
C ALA A 51 -5.37 38.63 -30.03
N ALA A 52 -6.12 39.20 -30.98
CA ALA A 52 -6.74 40.53 -30.77
C ALA A 52 -8.27 40.55 -30.62
N ALA A 53 -8.99 39.43 -30.76
CA ALA A 53 -10.47 39.43 -30.79
C ALA A 53 -11.18 38.97 -29.49
N LEU A 54 -10.48 38.42 -28.50
CA LEU A 54 -11.10 37.80 -27.30
C LEU A 54 -11.28 38.74 -26.08
N SER A 55 -10.80 39.98 -26.13
CA SER A 55 -10.77 40.84 -24.94
C SER A 55 -12.05 41.63 -24.64
N ARG A 56 -13.07 41.63 -25.52
CA ARG A 56 -14.25 42.51 -25.36
C ARG A 56 -15.53 41.83 -24.85
N VAL A 57 -15.59 40.50 -24.77
CA VAL A 57 -16.77 39.77 -24.27
C VAL A 57 -16.73 39.56 -22.74
N SER A 58 -15.56 39.68 -22.10
CA SER A 58 -15.36 39.39 -20.67
C SER A 58 -15.97 40.42 -19.71
N LEU A 59 -16.12 41.69 -20.12
CA LEU A 59 -16.56 42.78 -19.23
C LEU A 59 -18.08 42.87 -19.02
N LEU A 60 -18.89 42.25 -19.87
CA LEU A 60 -20.36 42.26 -19.73
C LEU A 60 -20.89 41.12 -18.82
N GLN A 61 -20.14 40.02 -18.68
CA GLN A 61 -20.50 38.92 -17.78
C GLN A 61 -20.26 39.25 -16.30
N SER A 62 -19.36 40.18 -15.99
CA SER A 62 -18.98 40.52 -14.60
C SER A 62 -20.06 41.35 -13.86
N SER A 63 -20.94 42.04 -14.60
CA SER A 63 -21.96 42.93 -14.00
C SER A 63 -23.26 42.21 -13.64
N LEU A 64 -23.62 41.12 -14.34
CA LEU A 64 -24.85 40.36 -14.06
C LEU A 64 -24.73 39.41 -12.86
N GLN A 65 -23.51 39.05 -12.42
CA GLN A 65 -23.31 38.21 -11.24
C GLN A 65 -23.55 38.95 -9.92
N ARG A 66 -23.41 40.29 -9.87
CA ARG A 66 -23.57 41.04 -8.60
C ARG A 66 -25.00 41.16 -8.10
N ILE A 67 -26.00 41.10 -8.98
CA ILE A 67 -27.40 41.32 -8.60
C ILE A 67 -28.04 40.06 -8.00
N ARG A 68 -27.51 38.86 -8.29
CA ARG A 68 -28.02 37.59 -7.72
C ARG A 68 -27.54 37.29 -6.29
N SER A 69 -26.59 38.06 -5.75
CA SER A 69 -25.99 37.79 -4.43
C SER A 69 -26.77 38.36 -3.24
N ALA A 70 -27.80 39.18 -3.47
CA ALA A 70 -28.51 39.91 -2.41
C ALA A 70 -29.74 39.19 -1.82
N SER A 71 -30.05 37.96 -2.26
CA SER A 71 -31.18 37.19 -1.74
C SER A 71 -30.80 35.74 -1.47
N ARG A 72 -29.91 35.51 -0.50
CA ARG A 72 -29.68 34.19 0.08
C ARG A 72 -29.98 34.27 1.57
N ALA A 73 -31.08 33.63 1.95
CA ALA A 73 -31.38 33.29 3.34
C ALA A 73 -30.15 32.63 3.99
N ALA A 74 -29.93 32.93 5.27
CA ALA A 74 -28.81 32.38 6.02
C ALA A 74 -28.79 30.84 5.88
N PRO A 75 -27.69 30.24 5.39
CA PRO A 75 -27.62 28.81 5.25
C PRO A 75 -27.81 28.19 6.63
N ALA A 76 -28.75 27.25 6.73
CA ALA A 76 -28.89 26.39 7.91
C ALA A 76 -27.49 25.88 8.28
N ALA A 77 -27.14 25.95 9.57
CA ALA A 77 -25.82 25.58 10.07
C ALA A 77 -25.43 24.22 9.48
N ALA A 78 -24.48 24.24 8.54
CA ALA A 78 -24.02 23.04 7.88
C ALA A 78 -23.50 22.12 8.98
N SER A 79 -23.96 20.86 9.00
CA SER A 79 -23.34 19.85 9.83
C SER A 79 -21.83 19.89 9.59
N PRO A 80 -21.00 19.79 10.65
CA PRO A 80 -19.56 19.83 10.48
C PRO A 80 -19.18 18.83 9.39
N ALA A 81 -18.48 19.32 8.37
CA ALA A 81 -18.08 18.48 7.24
C ALA A 81 -17.32 17.27 7.80
N ALA A 82 -17.66 16.07 7.31
CA ALA A 82 -16.96 14.85 7.70
C ALA A 82 -15.44 15.06 7.51
N PRO A 83 -14.59 14.58 8.42
CA PRO A 83 -13.14 14.70 8.26
C PRO A 83 -12.70 14.12 6.92
N GLU A 84 -11.75 14.79 6.27
CA GLU A 84 -11.13 14.30 5.04
C GLU A 84 -10.44 12.96 5.31
N LEU A 85 -10.62 11.98 4.42
CA LEU A 85 -9.95 10.67 4.53
C LEU A 85 -8.51 10.74 4.00
N VAL A 86 -7.61 10.00 4.64
CA VAL A 86 -6.26 9.71 4.12
C VAL A 86 -5.91 8.24 4.31
N PHE A 87 -5.38 7.63 3.26
CA PHE A 87 -5.04 6.22 3.27
C PHE A 87 -3.58 5.99 3.66
N VAL A 88 -3.38 5.05 4.58
CA VAL A 88 -2.08 4.46 4.90
C VAL A 88 -1.97 3.09 4.25
N HIS A 89 -0.94 2.91 3.43
CA HIS A 89 -0.71 1.64 2.73
C HIS A 89 -0.09 0.61 3.67
N VAL A 90 -0.83 -0.47 3.91
CA VAL A 90 -0.33 -1.67 4.57
C VAL A 90 -0.01 -2.73 3.50
N PRO A 91 1.24 -3.21 3.38
CA PRO A 91 1.64 -4.12 2.32
C PRO A 91 0.79 -5.39 2.24
N PHE A 92 0.50 -5.84 1.02
CA PHE A 92 -0.35 -6.99 0.72
C PHE A 92 -1.79 -6.88 1.25
N ASN A 93 -2.39 -5.69 1.36
CA ASN A 93 -3.79 -5.54 1.80
C ASN A 93 -4.70 -4.84 0.77
N PHE A 94 -4.46 -5.07 -0.53
CA PHE A 94 -5.14 -4.38 -1.64
C PHE A 94 -4.94 -2.85 -1.68
N GLY A 95 -3.90 -2.32 -1.03
CA GLY A 95 -3.63 -0.88 -1.01
C GLY A 95 -3.50 -0.26 -2.41
N HIS A 96 -2.84 -0.96 -3.35
CA HIS A 96 -2.76 -0.50 -4.74
C HIS A 96 -4.11 -0.42 -5.45
N THR A 97 -5.09 -1.26 -5.08
CA THR A 97 -6.46 -1.13 -5.60
C THR A 97 -7.08 0.19 -5.15
N ILE A 98 -6.97 0.51 -3.86
CA ILE A 98 -7.51 1.74 -3.26
C ILE A 98 -6.84 2.96 -3.88
N GLU A 99 -5.52 2.97 -3.97
CA GLU A 99 -4.73 4.04 -4.56
C GLU A 99 -5.11 4.29 -6.01
N ARG A 100 -5.25 3.22 -6.80
CA ARG A 100 -5.64 3.33 -8.21
C ARG A 100 -7.03 3.92 -8.38
N VAL A 101 -8.01 3.43 -7.62
CA VAL A 101 -9.39 3.95 -7.71
C VAL A 101 -9.46 5.39 -7.23
N ALA A 102 -8.74 5.75 -6.17
CA ALA A 102 -8.68 7.11 -5.66
C ALA A 102 -8.06 8.10 -6.66
N ALA A 103 -7.02 7.68 -7.39
CA ALA A 103 -6.31 8.56 -8.32
C ALA A 103 -6.86 8.57 -9.74
N PHE A 104 -7.39 7.46 -10.24
CA PHE A 104 -7.77 7.31 -11.65
C PHE A 104 -9.27 6.99 -11.85
N GLY A 105 -10.05 6.93 -10.77
CA GLY A 105 -11.44 6.53 -10.79
C GLY A 105 -11.62 5.01 -10.97
N PRO A 106 -12.87 4.50 -10.91
CA PRO A 106 -13.21 3.10 -11.14
C PRO A 106 -13.11 2.69 -12.62
N GLY A 107 -13.06 1.38 -12.90
CA GLY A 107 -13.00 0.81 -14.26
C GLY A 107 -11.61 0.48 -14.82
N LEU A 108 -11.59 -0.24 -15.95
CA LEU A 108 -10.39 -0.80 -16.58
C LEU A 108 -9.43 0.23 -17.18
N SER A 109 -9.93 1.38 -17.64
CA SER A 109 -9.08 2.44 -18.22
C SER A 109 -8.05 2.94 -17.20
N GLY A 110 -8.46 3.09 -15.94
CA GLY A 110 -7.57 3.50 -14.85
C GLY A 110 -6.47 2.48 -14.55
N LYS A 111 -6.65 1.19 -14.92
CA LYS A 111 -5.63 0.16 -14.69
C LYS A 111 -4.38 0.39 -15.54
N ALA A 112 -4.54 0.64 -16.84
CA ALA A 112 -3.40 0.87 -17.74
C ALA A 112 -2.66 2.17 -17.39
N ASP A 113 -3.40 3.21 -17.03
CA ASP A 113 -2.82 4.49 -16.59
C ASP A 113 -2.03 4.32 -15.30
N PHE A 114 -2.57 3.57 -14.34
CA PHE A 114 -1.88 3.26 -13.09
C PHE A 114 -0.63 2.41 -13.29
N MET A 115 -0.65 1.41 -14.18
CA MET A 115 0.56 0.63 -14.49
C MET A 115 1.66 1.54 -15.06
N ARG A 116 1.32 2.38 -16.05
CA ARG A 116 2.25 3.37 -16.61
C ARG A 116 2.77 4.34 -15.55
N TYR A 117 1.89 4.74 -14.64
CA TYR A 117 2.23 5.59 -13.52
C TYR A 117 3.24 4.89 -12.60
N LEU A 118 2.99 3.66 -12.16
CA LEU A 118 3.90 2.89 -11.31
C LEU A 118 5.25 2.59 -11.99
N ASP A 119 5.25 2.29 -13.29
CA ASP A 119 6.49 2.08 -14.04
C ASP A 119 7.38 3.34 -14.03
N SER A 120 6.79 4.54 -13.97
CA SER A 120 7.54 5.80 -13.84
C SER A 120 8.30 5.95 -12.50
N TYR A 121 7.99 5.13 -11.50
CA TYR A 121 8.68 5.10 -10.19
C TYR A 121 9.79 4.05 -10.08
N GLY A 122 10.08 3.30 -11.15
CA GLY A 122 11.08 2.24 -11.10
C GLY A 122 10.54 0.88 -10.62
N SER A 123 9.28 0.59 -10.93
CA SER A 123 8.61 -0.71 -10.76
C SER A 123 8.12 -1.07 -9.35
N TRP A 124 7.28 -2.10 -9.29
CA TRP A 124 6.61 -2.67 -8.11
C TRP A 124 7.57 -3.19 -7.04
N SER A 125 8.78 -3.58 -7.43
CA SER A 125 9.76 -4.23 -6.57
C SER A 125 10.60 -3.25 -5.74
N GLY A 126 10.43 -1.95 -5.93
CA GLY A 126 11.23 -0.93 -5.22
C GLY A 126 12.71 -1.08 -5.56
N ASN A 127 13.07 -0.95 -6.84
CA ASN A 127 14.48 -0.89 -7.21
C ASN A 127 15.19 0.18 -6.37
N ASP A 128 16.43 -0.10 -5.96
CA ASP A 128 17.26 0.76 -5.09
C ASP A 128 17.55 2.15 -5.68
N GLN A 129 17.07 2.41 -6.90
CA GLN A 129 17.04 3.71 -7.56
C GLN A 129 15.65 4.32 -7.58
N ALA A 130 14.88 4.18 -6.49
CA ALA A 130 13.69 4.98 -6.31
C ALA A 130 14.05 6.45 -6.59
N PRO A 131 13.34 7.13 -7.50
CA PRO A 131 13.66 8.49 -7.88
C PRO A 131 13.80 9.34 -6.62
N GLY A 132 14.96 9.96 -6.41
CA GLY A 132 15.18 10.81 -5.24
C GLY A 132 14.06 11.86 -5.14
N ARG A 133 13.79 12.40 -3.94
CA ARG A 133 12.67 13.33 -3.68
C ARG A 133 12.53 14.47 -4.72
N ALA A 134 13.63 14.91 -5.34
CA ALA A 134 13.65 15.91 -6.40
C ALA A 134 13.04 15.46 -7.75
N GLN A 135 13.06 14.16 -8.06
CA GLN A 135 12.42 13.59 -9.24
C GLN A 135 10.92 13.33 -9.00
N ALA A 136 10.52 13.08 -7.74
CA ALA A 136 9.10 12.91 -7.40
C ALA A 136 8.25 14.16 -7.69
N THR A 137 8.84 15.36 -7.70
CA THR A 137 8.10 16.58 -8.09
C THR A 137 7.85 16.71 -9.60
N GLN A 138 8.49 15.87 -10.42
CA GLN A 138 8.31 15.87 -11.88
C GLN A 138 7.24 14.88 -12.35
N LEU A 139 6.60 14.18 -11.41
CA LEU A 139 5.64 13.15 -11.74
C LEU A 139 4.36 13.76 -12.31
N PRO A 140 3.71 13.06 -13.26
CA PRO A 140 2.42 13.49 -13.78
C PRO A 140 1.43 13.69 -12.64
N ALA A 141 0.68 14.79 -12.69
CA ALA A 141 -0.46 14.96 -11.80
C ALA A 141 -1.46 13.83 -12.06
N VAL A 142 -2.00 13.25 -10.98
CA VAL A 142 -3.12 12.30 -11.08
C VAL A 142 -4.44 13.08 -11.09
N PRO A 143 -5.48 12.61 -11.79
CA PRO A 143 -6.75 13.34 -11.86
C PRO A 143 -7.55 13.31 -10.56
N GLY A 144 -7.30 12.33 -9.68
CA GLY A 144 -7.96 12.18 -8.38
C GLY A 144 -7.04 12.48 -7.20
N VAL A 145 -7.15 11.66 -6.15
CA VAL A 145 -6.38 11.82 -4.90
C VAL A 145 -5.19 10.87 -4.88
N ALA A 146 -4.00 11.42 -4.69
CA ALA A 146 -2.77 10.64 -4.54
C ALA A 146 -2.59 10.18 -3.09
N TRP A 147 -2.84 8.90 -2.83
CA TRP A 147 -2.61 8.29 -1.52
C TRP A 147 -1.47 7.26 -1.50
N GLY A 148 -0.95 6.93 -0.32
CA GLY A 148 0.02 5.84 -0.12
C GLY A 148 1.17 5.84 -1.12
N HIS A 149 1.34 4.72 -1.84
CA HIS A 149 2.42 4.48 -2.81
C HIS A 149 2.47 5.50 -3.94
N ILE A 150 1.36 6.13 -4.30
CA ILE A 150 1.33 7.12 -5.39
C ILE A 150 1.48 8.57 -4.90
N SER A 151 1.57 8.79 -3.59
CA SER A 151 1.84 10.10 -3.04
C SER A 151 3.31 10.48 -3.29
N PRO A 152 3.61 11.61 -3.96
CA PRO A 152 4.98 12.08 -4.12
C PRO A 152 5.68 12.34 -2.78
N ALA A 153 4.91 12.70 -1.74
CA ALA A 153 5.44 12.96 -0.40
C ALA A 153 6.02 11.70 0.28
N LEU A 154 5.59 10.51 -0.14
CA LEU A 154 5.95 9.24 0.51
C LEU A 154 7.00 8.42 -0.26
N GLN A 155 7.62 8.98 -1.30
CA GLN A 155 8.63 8.27 -2.10
C GLN A 155 10.02 8.21 -1.45
N ALA A 156 10.24 8.99 -0.40
CA ALA A 156 11.52 8.95 0.33
C ALA A 156 11.71 7.60 1.03
N VAL A 157 12.97 7.24 1.29
CA VAL A 157 13.33 6.09 2.12
C VAL A 157 13.45 6.53 3.58
N SER A 158 12.94 5.71 4.48
CA SER A 158 13.06 5.87 5.92
C SER A 158 14.50 5.78 6.37
N ASN A 159 15.00 6.78 7.08
CA ASN A 159 16.28 6.66 7.78
C ASN A 159 16.21 5.67 8.96
N ALA A 160 15.01 5.45 9.53
CA ALA A 160 14.81 4.59 10.69
C ALA A 160 14.69 3.10 10.30
N THR A 161 14.04 2.81 9.18
CA THR A 161 13.70 1.43 8.79
C THR A 161 14.38 0.97 7.50
N GLY A 162 14.94 1.89 6.69
CA GLY A 162 15.47 1.59 5.36
C GLY A 162 14.40 1.27 4.31
N CYS A 163 13.12 1.36 4.66
CA CYS A 163 12.01 1.08 3.76
C CYS A 163 11.47 2.36 3.12
N PRO A 164 10.81 2.28 1.94
CA PRO A 164 10.05 3.40 1.41
C PRO A 164 9.02 3.93 2.43
N MET A 165 8.79 5.24 2.47
CA MET A 165 7.88 5.85 3.45
C MET A 165 6.45 5.32 3.32
N TYR A 166 5.99 5.06 2.10
CA TYR A 166 4.65 4.48 1.88
C TYR A 166 4.49 3.06 2.43
N TYR A 167 5.57 2.31 2.73
CA TYR A 167 5.51 1.01 3.42
C TYR A 167 5.98 1.08 4.87
N THR A 168 6.35 2.26 5.36
CA THR A 168 6.85 2.41 6.73
C THR A 168 5.69 2.81 7.65
N PRO A 169 5.57 2.21 8.85
CA PRO A 169 4.60 2.66 9.84
C PRO A 169 4.82 4.12 10.28
N GLN A 170 3.74 4.84 10.56
CA GLN A 170 3.73 6.30 10.76
C GLN A 170 4.55 6.73 11.98
N LYS A 171 4.64 5.88 13.00
CA LYS A 171 5.48 6.14 14.19
C LYS A 171 6.98 6.28 13.90
N TYR A 172 7.41 5.90 12.69
CA TYR A 172 8.79 6.09 12.21
C TYR A 172 8.93 7.21 11.18
N TRP A 173 7.85 7.93 10.86
CA TRP A 173 7.91 9.04 9.91
C TRP A 173 8.48 10.29 10.58
N PRO A 174 9.16 11.17 9.83
CA PRO A 174 9.43 12.52 10.29
C PRO A 174 8.13 13.24 10.66
N GLU A 175 8.13 13.97 11.78
CA GLU A 175 6.95 14.65 12.32
C GLU A 175 6.34 15.65 11.30
N ASP A 176 7.19 16.39 10.59
CA ASP A 176 6.77 17.34 9.55
C ASP A 176 6.07 16.63 8.37
N LEU A 177 6.57 15.45 7.97
CA LEU A 177 5.92 14.62 6.96
C LEU A 177 4.57 14.07 7.44
N ALA A 178 4.51 13.53 8.66
CA ALA A 178 3.28 13.00 9.25
C ALA A 178 2.22 14.09 9.39
N GLN A 179 2.58 15.27 9.89
CA GLN A 179 1.67 16.40 10.02
C GLN A 179 1.18 16.93 8.66
N ALA A 180 2.07 16.99 7.65
CA ALA A 180 1.70 17.46 6.32
C ALA A 180 0.75 16.47 5.60
N TYR A 181 1.05 15.18 5.69
CA TYR A 181 0.29 14.14 4.98
C TYR A 181 -0.99 13.75 5.72
N LEU A 182 -0.88 13.47 7.03
CA LEU A 182 -1.96 12.93 7.85
C LEU A 182 -2.72 14.04 8.59
N GLY A 183 -2.01 14.95 9.27
CA GLY A 183 -2.59 16.14 9.90
C GLY A 183 -3.94 15.91 10.59
N ASN A 184 -4.95 16.72 10.26
CA ASN A 184 -6.31 16.64 10.79
C ASN A 184 -7.25 15.69 10.00
N LYS A 185 -6.70 14.78 9.19
CA LYS A 185 -7.47 13.83 8.38
C LYS A 185 -7.79 12.58 9.18
N GLN A 186 -8.88 11.90 8.82
CA GLN A 186 -9.17 10.57 9.34
C GLN A 186 -8.30 9.54 8.61
N VAL A 187 -7.39 8.92 9.36
CA VAL A 187 -6.45 7.92 8.82
C VAL A 187 -7.13 6.57 8.74
N PHE A 188 -7.23 6.01 7.53
CA PHE A 188 -7.77 4.67 7.31
C PHE A 188 -6.74 3.74 6.68
N GLY A 189 -6.93 2.45 6.90
CA GLY A 189 -6.07 1.40 6.36
C GLY A 189 -6.77 0.04 6.39
N VAL A 190 -6.33 -0.87 5.53
CA VAL A 190 -6.93 -2.20 5.43
C VAL A 190 -6.25 -3.13 6.43
N LEU A 191 -7.06 -3.89 7.18
CA LEU A 191 -6.59 -4.89 8.13
C LEU A 191 -6.99 -6.28 7.63
N ARG A 192 -5.99 -7.15 7.48
CA ARG A 192 -6.08 -8.46 6.84
C ARG A 192 -5.70 -9.57 7.80
N ASP A 193 -6.26 -10.76 7.59
CA ASP A 193 -5.84 -11.96 8.33
C ASP A 193 -4.35 -12.25 8.11
N PRO A 194 -3.51 -12.39 9.16
CA PRO A 194 -2.08 -12.61 9.02
C PRO A 194 -1.71 -13.82 8.17
N TYR A 195 -2.46 -14.92 8.26
CA TYR A 195 -2.18 -16.10 7.43
C TYR A 195 -2.38 -15.80 5.95
N GLU A 196 -3.52 -15.17 5.65
CA GLU A 196 -3.93 -14.90 4.29
C GLU A 196 -3.09 -13.78 3.65
N ARG A 197 -2.58 -12.84 4.46
CA ARG A 197 -1.57 -11.86 4.05
C ARG A 197 -0.25 -12.53 3.64
N LEU A 198 0.27 -13.46 4.45
CA LEU A 198 1.51 -14.17 4.15
C LEU A 198 1.38 -15.09 2.93
N VAL A 199 0.24 -15.75 2.78
CA VAL A 199 -0.09 -16.54 1.58
C VAL A 199 -0.09 -15.64 0.33
N ALA A 200 -0.68 -14.45 0.38
CA ALA A 200 -0.59 -13.52 -0.75
C ALA A 200 0.84 -13.03 -1.01
N GLY A 201 1.61 -12.80 0.05
CA GLY A 201 3.04 -12.52 -0.06
C GLY A 201 3.78 -13.58 -0.87
N PHE A 202 3.55 -14.85 -0.57
CA PHE A 202 4.10 -15.99 -1.31
C PHE A 202 3.56 -16.08 -2.75
N ARG A 203 2.24 -15.97 -2.92
CA ARG A 203 1.57 -16.09 -4.22
C ARG A 203 1.98 -15.00 -5.21
N GLY A 204 2.36 -13.82 -4.72
CA GLY A 204 2.92 -12.76 -5.58
C GLY A 204 4.32 -13.07 -6.07
N ASN A 205 5.12 -13.77 -5.27
CA ASN A 205 6.53 -14.09 -5.52
C ASN A 205 7.34 -12.92 -6.13
N ILE A 206 7.10 -11.71 -5.63
CA ILE A 206 7.74 -10.50 -6.14
C ILE A 206 9.10 -10.36 -5.46
N GLU A 207 10.18 -10.35 -6.25
CA GLU A 207 11.51 -10.16 -5.71
C GLU A 207 11.58 -8.85 -4.90
N LYS A 208 12.25 -8.88 -3.74
CA LYS A 208 12.37 -7.77 -2.76
C LYS A 208 11.06 -7.30 -2.10
N TYR A 209 9.88 -7.75 -2.54
CA TYR A 209 8.59 -7.39 -1.97
C TYR A 209 7.82 -8.62 -1.47
N GLY A 210 7.68 -8.76 -0.16
CA GLY A 210 6.97 -9.87 0.47
C GLY A 210 7.82 -11.11 0.70
N ALA A 211 7.13 -12.26 0.74
CA ALA A 211 7.70 -13.57 1.05
C ALA A 211 8.16 -14.32 -0.21
N SER A 212 8.82 -13.62 -1.15
CA SER A 212 9.36 -14.29 -2.35
C SER A 212 10.37 -15.37 -1.96
N ALA A 213 10.11 -16.57 -2.50
CA ALA A 213 10.90 -17.78 -2.33
C ALA A 213 10.78 -18.57 -3.64
N PRO A 214 11.51 -18.18 -4.70
CA PRO A 214 11.35 -18.74 -6.05
C PRO A 214 11.43 -20.28 -6.08
N GLU A 215 12.30 -20.85 -5.25
CA GLU A 215 12.48 -22.28 -5.13
C GLU A 215 11.22 -23.00 -4.61
N LEU A 216 10.52 -22.40 -3.65
CA LEU A 216 9.28 -22.94 -3.08
C LEU A 216 8.06 -22.58 -3.91
N PHE A 217 8.11 -21.44 -4.62
CA PHE A 217 7.04 -21.00 -5.51
C PHE A 217 6.84 -21.96 -6.69
N SER A 218 7.92 -22.52 -7.23
CA SER A 218 7.87 -23.48 -8.33
C SER A 218 7.05 -24.75 -8.03
N THR A 219 6.96 -25.13 -6.76
CA THR A 219 6.20 -26.28 -6.26
C THR A 219 4.95 -25.88 -5.46
N CYS A 220 4.68 -24.58 -5.38
CA CYS A 220 3.62 -24.02 -4.55
C CYS A 220 3.68 -24.45 -3.08
N ASP A 221 4.86 -24.67 -2.51
CA ASP A 221 5.03 -25.03 -1.09
C ASP A 221 4.93 -23.78 -0.19
N VAL A 222 3.70 -23.30 -0.02
CA VAL A 222 3.40 -22.12 0.80
C VAL A 222 3.73 -22.36 2.28
N ASN A 223 3.60 -23.58 2.77
CA ASN A 223 3.85 -23.92 4.18
C ASN A 223 5.33 -23.75 4.52
N SER A 224 6.22 -24.35 3.72
CA SER A 224 7.67 -24.17 3.90
C SER A 224 8.08 -22.71 3.70
N ALA A 225 7.46 -21.99 2.76
CA ALA A 225 7.76 -20.59 2.51
C ALA A 225 7.43 -19.72 3.72
N VAL A 226 6.22 -19.88 4.28
CA VAL A 226 5.81 -19.15 5.49
C VAL A 226 6.72 -19.47 6.67
N LYS A 227 7.07 -20.74 6.91
CA LYS A 227 8.03 -21.11 7.98
C LYS A 227 9.37 -20.42 7.79
N LYS A 228 9.93 -20.44 6.58
CA LYS A 228 11.19 -19.77 6.24
C LYS A 228 11.10 -18.28 6.53
N THR A 229 10.05 -17.62 6.06
CA THR A 229 9.82 -16.18 6.29
C THR A 229 9.69 -15.83 7.77
N MET A 230 8.93 -16.59 8.55
CA MET A 230 8.76 -16.32 9.99
C MET A 230 10.04 -16.53 10.78
N ARG A 231 10.83 -17.56 10.45
CA ARG A 231 12.14 -17.77 11.08
C ARG A 231 13.13 -16.64 10.74
N MET A 232 13.12 -16.14 9.50
CA MET A 232 13.90 -14.96 9.14
C MET A 232 13.49 -13.73 9.95
N TYR A 233 12.18 -13.49 10.11
CA TYR A 233 11.67 -12.38 10.93
C TYR A 233 12.15 -12.50 12.38
N LEU A 234 11.96 -13.67 13.00
CA LEU A 234 12.37 -13.94 14.38
C LEU A 234 13.88 -13.85 14.59
N ALA A 235 14.69 -13.99 13.53
CA ALA A 235 16.13 -13.76 13.55
C ALA A 235 16.52 -12.26 13.49
N GLY A 236 15.57 -11.33 13.59
CA GLY A 236 15.81 -9.89 13.68
C GLY A 236 15.65 -9.11 12.37
N SER A 237 15.22 -9.76 11.29
CA SER A 237 15.05 -9.14 9.96
C SER A 237 13.68 -8.49 9.78
N GLN A 238 13.18 -7.76 10.79
CA GLN A 238 11.81 -7.25 10.82
C GLN A 238 11.50 -6.22 9.71
N PHE A 239 12.48 -5.42 9.29
CA PHE A 239 12.36 -4.46 8.19
C PHE A 239 12.78 -5.03 6.82
N ALA A 240 13.14 -6.30 6.76
CA ALA A 240 13.51 -6.93 5.49
C ALA A 240 12.34 -6.92 4.51
N LYS A 241 12.67 -7.11 3.21
CA LYS A 241 11.69 -7.15 2.12
C LYS A 241 10.81 -5.91 2.12
N THR A 242 11.44 -4.73 2.16
CA THR A 242 10.79 -3.42 2.09
C THR A 242 9.66 -3.23 3.13
N CYS A 243 9.88 -3.70 4.37
CA CYS A 243 8.91 -3.66 5.47
C CYS A 243 7.60 -4.45 5.26
N SER A 244 7.50 -5.26 4.20
CA SER A 244 6.30 -6.03 3.90
C SER A 244 5.97 -7.13 4.93
N LEU A 245 6.92 -7.50 5.78
CA LEU A 245 6.78 -8.50 6.84
C LEU A 245 6.47 -7.90 8.22
N LEU A 246 6.31 -6.58 8.34
CA LEU A 246 5.93 -5.98 9.60
C LEU A 246 4.50 -6.36 9.99
N PRO A 247 4.23 -6.65 11.28
CA PRO A 247 2.87 -6.72 11.81
C PRO A 247 2.08 -5.48 11.45
N GLN A 248 0.82 -5.67 11.03
CA GLN A 248 -0.06 -4.58 10.64
C GLN A 248 -0.35 -3.67 11.83
N ALA A 249 -0.35 -4.21 13.05
CA ALA A 249 -0.48 -3.44 14.28
C ALA A 249 0.53 -2.29 14.38
N GLU A 250 1.70 -2.39 13.75
CA GLU A 250 2.69 -1.31 13.74
C GLU A 250 2.15 -0.03 13.07
N TYR A 251 1.24 -0.15 12.10
CA TYR A 251 0.60 0.95 11.37
C TYR A 251 -0.61 1.54 12.12
N PHE A 252 -1.08 0.86 13.17
CA PHE A 252 -2.14 1.35 14.06
C PHE A 252 -1.57 2.10 15.28
N ASP A 253 -0.27 1.96 15.52
CA ASP A 253 0.40 2.56 16.67
C ASP A 253 0.72 4.04 16.50
N GLY A 254 0.75 4.76 17.62
CA GLY A 254 1.22 6.14 17.70
C GLY A 254 0.14 7.19 17.39
N PRO A 255 0.50 8.48 17.47
CA PRO A 255 -0.46 9.59 17.35
C PRO A 255 -1.08 9.73 15.97
N HIS A 256 -0.45 9.14 14.94
CA HIS A 256 -0.90 9.19 13.55
C HIS A 256 -1.24 7.81 12.97
N GLY A 257 -1.45 6.81 13.83
CA GLY A 257 -1.80 5.47 13.40
C GLY A 257 -3.16 5.40 12.71
N ILE A 258 -3.43 4.29 12.03
CA ILE A 258 -4.73 3.99 11.45
C ILE A 258 -5.79 3.99 12.56
N THR A 259 -6.85 4.78 12.36
CA THR A 259 -7.97 4.92 13.29
C THR A 259 -9.29 4.38 12.72
N LEU A 260 -9.35 4.22 11.39
CA LEU A 260 -10.47 3.61 10.68
C LEU A 260 -10.01 2.34 9.95
N PRO A 261 -10.13 1.15 10.56
CA PRO A 261 -9.77 -0.10 9.90
C PRO A 261 -10.82 -0.52 8.87
N VAL A 262 -10.36 -0.99 7.71
CA VAL A 262 -11.19 -1.58 6.66
C VAL A 262 -11.02 -3.09 6.67
N ASP A 263 -12.12 -3.83 6.74
CA ASP A 263 -12.10 -5.30 6.79
C ASP A 263 -11.71 -5.89 5.44
N ASN A 264 -10.56 -6.56 5.38
CA ASN A 264 -10.12 -7.21 4.15
C ASN A 264 -10.93 -8.47 3.78
N ARG A 265 -11.55 -9.15 4.75
CA ARG A 265 -12.35 -10.38 4.48
C ARG A 265 -13.60 -10.07 3.65
N GLN A 266 -14.09 -8.84 3.74
CA GLN A 266 -15.27 -8.33 3.02
C GLN A 266 -14.90 -7.40 1.85
N PHE A 267 -13.65 -7.41 1.39
CA PHE A 267 -13.23 -6.57 0.27
C PHE A 267 -13.83 -7.07 -1.07
N PRO A 268 -14.38 -6.19 -1.94
CA PRO A 268 -14.31 -4.72 -1.89
C PRO A 268 -15.44 -4.03 -1.12
N SER A 269 -16.46 -4.76 -0.69
CA SER A 269 -17.68 -4.18 -0.10
C SER A 269 -17.45 -3.35 1.17
N SER A 270 -16.54 -3.76 2.04
CA SER A 270 -16.14 -3.01 3.24
C SER A 270 -15.52 -1.65 2.91
N MET A 271 -14.65 -1.59 1.91
CA MET A 271 -14.03 -0.34 1.47
C MET A 271 -15.05 0.59 0.81
N ASN A 272 -15.94 0.04 -0.03
CA ASN A 272 -17.01 0.83 -0.65
C ASN A 272 -17.98 1.43 0.40
N THR A 273 -18.19 0.72 1.50
CA THR A 273 -18.96 1.23 2.65
C THR A 273 -18.26 2.44 3.28
N VAL A 274 -16.97 2.33 3.58
CA VAL A 274 -16.17 3.45 4.12
C VAL A 274 -16.18 4.65 3.18
N PHE A 275 -15.98 4.45 1.87
CA PHE A 275 -16.05 5.54 0.91
C PHE A 275 -17.41 6.24 0.92
N LYS A 276 -18.50 5.48 0.91
CA LYS A 276 -19.85 6.04 0.96
C LYS A 276 -20.11 6.83 2.25
N GLU A 277 -19.75 6.27 3.41
CA GLU A 277 -19.98 6.89 4.73
C GLU A 277 -19.18 8.17 4.93
N HIS A 278 -18.03 8.30 4.27
CA HIS A 278 -17.17 9.48 4.32
C HIS A 278 -17.35 10.41 3.10
N GLY A 279 -18.51 10.36 2.43
CA GLY A 279 -18.87 11.33 1.39
C GLY A 279 -18.09 11.17 0.09
N ARG A 280 -17.57 9.98 -0.19
CA ARG A 280 -16.84 9.62 -1.42
C ARG A 280 -17.51 8.50 -2.23
N PRO A 281 -18.83 8.55 -2.51
CA PRO A 281 -19.50 7.52 -3.30
C PRO A 281 -19.00 7.45 -4.76
N ASP A 282 -18.25 8.46 -5.22
CA ASP A 282 -17.51 8.46 -6.50
C ASP A 282 -16.41 7.40 -6.53
N LEU A 283 -15.85 7.04 -5.37
CA LEU A 283 -14.88 5.97 -5.23
C LEU A 283 -15.62 4.66 -4.95
N ASN A 284 -15.85 3.86 -6.00
CA ASN A 284 -16.49 2.55 -5.87
C ASN A 284 -15.65 1.48 -6.58
N ILE A 285 -15.06 0.59 -5.80
CA ILE A 285 -14.19 -0.49 -6.26
C ILE A 285 -15.07 -1.64 -6.77
N SER A 286 -14.99 -1.94 -8.07
CA SER A 286 -15.55 -3.17 -8.64
C SER A 286 -14.55 -4.32 -8.57
N THR A 287 -14.99 -5.55 -8.85
CA THR A 287 -14.11 -6.72 -8.86
C THR A 287 -13.01 -6.60 -9.92
N GLU A 288 -13.30 -5.96 -11.05
CA GLU A 288 -12.36 -5.73 -12.15
C GLU A 288 -11.28 -4.70 -11.78
N ASP A 289 -11.54 -3.90 -10.75
CA ASP A 289 -10.60 -2.89 -10.28
C ASP A 289 -9.46 -3.47 -9.43
N ILE A 290 -9.65 -4.69 -8.91
CA ILE A 290 -8.82 -5.26 -7.86
C ILE A 290 -7.47 -5.69 -8.40
N PHE A 291 -6.41 -5.07 -7.86
CA PHE A 291 -5.05 -5.59 -7.95
C PHE A 291 -4.84 -6.64 -6.87
N HIS A 292 -4.72 -7.89 -7.30
CA HIS A 292 -4.36 -9.00 -6.45
C HIS A 292 -3.19 -9.76 -7.06
N VAL A 293 -2.49 -10.51 -6.21
CA VAL A 293 -1.43 -11.41 -6.65
C VAL A 293 -2.02 -12.60 -7.40
N SER A 294 -1.27 -13.12 -8.35
CA SER A 294 -1.61 -14.31 -9.12
C SER A 294 -0.46 -15.31 -9.09
N GLY A 295 -0.79 -16.60 -9.04
CA GLY A 295 0.19 -17.66 -8.83
C GLY A 295 -0.25 -18.57 -7.69
N CYS A 296 0.02 -19.86 -7.83
CA CYS A 296 -0.36 -20.89 -6.86
C CYS A 296 -1.79 -20.71 -6.32
N SER A 297 -2.77 -20.45 -7.19
CA SER A 297 -4.14 -20.08 -6.76
C SER A 297 -4.88 -21.18 -6.01
N GLU A 298 -4.33 -22.39 -5.99
CA GLU A 298 -4.85 -23.53 -5.24
C GLU A 298 -4.19 -23.69 -3.86
N VAL A 299 -3.36 -22.75 -3.41
CA VAL A 299 -2.86 -22.73 -2.03
C VAL A 299 -3.50 -21.59 -1.23
N TRP A 300 -3.77 -21.84 0.05
CA TRP A 300 -4.46 -20.90 0.94
C TRP A 300 -4.05 -21.06 2.40
N ALA A 301 -4.61 -20.23 3.29
CA ALA A 301 -4.29 -20.25 4.72
C ALA A 301 -4.54 -21.62 5.38
N GLY A 302 -5.46 -22.42 4.84
CA GLY A 302 -5.74 -23.77 5.34
C GLY A 302 -4.69 -24.83 5.01
N ASP A 303 -3.72 -24.53 4.14
CA ASP A 303 -2.60 -25.44 3.84
C ASP A 303 -1.40 -25.24 4.79
N LEU A 304 -1.49 -24.30 5.74
CA LEU A 304 -0.48 -24.08 6.77
C LEU A 304 -0.64 -25.08 7.91
N ASP A 305 0.44 -25.77 8.24
CA ASP A 305 0.45 -26.71 9.37
C ASP A 305 0.55 -25.99 10.72
N SER A 306 0.46 -26.77 11.80
CA SER A 306 0.49 -26.24 13.18
C SER A 306 1.79 -25.51 13.51
N GLU A 307 2.93 -25.92 12.94
CA GLU A 307 4.21 -25.26 13.18
C GLU A 307 4.23 -23.89 12.48
N ALA A 308 3.85 -23.83 11.21
CA ALA A 308 3.75 -22.56 10.49
C ALA A 308 2.78 -21.61 11.20
N ARG A 309 1.61 -22.12 11.60
CA ARG A 309 0.59 -21.34 12.32
C ARG A 309 1.08 -20.80 13.66
N ALA A 310 1.83 -21.60 14.42
CA ALA A 310 2.43 -21.17 15.68
C ALA A 310 3.46 -20.05 15.49
N LEU A 311 4.33 -20.16 14.48
CA LEU A 311 5.30 -19.12 14.14
C LEU A 311 4.61 -17.81 13.74
N VAL A 312 3.55 -17.88 12.93
CA VAL A 312 2.78 -16.69 12.53
C VAL A 312 2.10 -16.05 13.74
N ARG A 313 1.46 -16.81 14.64
CA ARG A 313 0.87 -16.25 15.86
C ARG A 313 1.89 -15.61 16.78
N GLN A 314 3.10 -16.16 16.85
CA GLN A 314 4.17 -15.56 17.64
C GLN A 314 4.54 -14.16 17.12
N VAL A 315 4.61 -13.98 15.80
CA VAL A 315 4.99 -12.70 15.16
C VAL A 315 3.81 -11.72 15.11
N TYR A 316 2.62 -12.20 14.74
CA TYR A 316 1.45 -11.39 14.40
C TYR A 316 0.34 -11.42 15.45
N LYS A 317 0.65 -11.77 16.71
CA LYS A 317 -0.34 -11.83 17.81
C LYS A 317 -1.24 -10.59 17.89
N ARG A 318 -0.64 -9.40 17.79
CA ARG A 318 -1.35 -8.12 17.85
C ARG A 318 -2.28 -7.88 16.66
N ASP A 319 -1.97 -8.43 15.49
CA ASP A 319 -2.85 -8.32 14.33
C ASP A 319 -4.14 -9.13 14.53
N PHE A 320 -4.04 -10.33 15.13
CA PHE A 320 -5.21 -11.12 15.51
C PHE A 320 -6.06 -10.42 16.58
N GLU A 321 -5.41 -9.77 17.55
CA GLU A 321 -6.10 -8.95 18.56
C GLU A 321 -6.87 -7.80 17.92
N LEU A 322 -6.28 -7.09 16.95
CA LEU A 322 -6.95 -6.03 16.20
C LEU A 322 -8.14 -6.55 15.38
N LEU A 323 -8.01 -7.71 14.73
CA LEU A 323 -9.11 -8.32 13.98
C LEU A 323 -10.28 -8.69 14.89
N CYS A 324 -9.99 -9.24 16.08
CA CYS A 324 -11.01 -9.50 17.10
C CYS A 324 -11.67 -8.20 17.59
N GLN A 325 -10.87 -7.19 17.91
CA GLN A 325 -11.34 -5.91 18.44
C GLN A 325 -12.25 -5.17 17.45
N HIS A 326 -11.88 -5.12 16.18
CA HIS A 326 -12.57 -4.30 15.19
C HIS A 326 -13.69 -5.03 14.45
N PHE A 327 -13.56 -6.34 14.26
CA PHE A 327 -14.48 -7.11 13.42
C PHE A 327 -15.04 -8.37 14.10
N GLY A 328 -14.67 -8.65 15.34
CA GLY A 328 -15.14 -9.84 16.07
C GLY A 328 -14.50 -11.16 15.61
N TYR A 329 -13.45 -11.10 14.77
CA TYR A 329 -12.74 -12.30 14.30
C TYR A 329 -11.74 -12.79 15.35
N CYS A 330 -12.25 -13.37 16.42
CA CYS A 330 -11.45 -13.74 17.59
C CYS A 330 -10.86 -15.16 17.54
N ASN A 331 -11.14 -15.94 16.49
CA ASN A 331 -10.55 -17.26 16.32
C ASN A 331 -9.28 -17.16 15.46
N ASP A 332 -8.12 -17.10 16.10
CA ASP A 332 -6.81 -17.11 15.45
C ASP A 332 -6.42 -18.49 14.88
N GLU A 333 -7.28 -19.50 15.02
CA GLU A 333 -7.14 -20.80 14.34
C GLU A 333 -8.01 -20.92 13.07
N GLU A 334 -8.79 -19.89 12.74
CA GLU A 334 -9.68 -19.93 11.58
C GLU A 334 -8.89 -20.00 10.25
N ASN A 335 -9.40 -20.78 9.31
CA ASN A 335 -8.91 -20.76 7.92
C ASN A 335 -9.70 -19.73 7.13
N THR A 336 -9.00 -18.81 6.49
CA THR A 336 -9.62 -17.73 5.72
C THR A 336 -9.10 -17.62 4.31
N CYS A 337 -9.98 -17.22 3.40
CA CYS A 337 -9.64 -16.68 2.10
C CYS A 337 -10.70 -15.65 1.69
N ILE A 338 -10.36 -14.78 0.75
CA ILE A 338 -11.19 -13.64 0.34
C ILE A 338 -12.06 -14.05 -0.85
N TRP A 339 -13.20 -14.67 -0.56
CA TRP A 339 -14.02 -15.35 -1.57
C TRP A 339 -14.66 -14.41 -2.60
N GLN A 340 -14.79 -13.12 -2.30
CA GLN A 340 -15.31 -12.11 -3.23
C GLN A 340 -14.27 -11.69 -4.28
N VAL A 341 -12.99 -12.00 -4.07
CA VAL A 341 -11.92 -11.65 -4.99
C VAL A 341 -11.53 -12.88 -5.82
N PRO A 342 -11.61 -12.81 -7.16
CA PRO A 342 -11.26 -13.92 -8.03
C PRO A 342 -9.89 -14.50 -7.72
N ALA A 343 -9.80 -15.83 -7.77
CA ALA A 343 -8.59 -16.60 -7.48
C ALA A 343 -7.98 -16.40 -6.08
N MET A 344 -8.59 -15.65 -5.15
CA MET A 344 -8.08 -15.52 -3.78
C MET A 344 -8.48 -16.67 -2.87
N CYS A 345 -9.45 -17.48 -3.28
CA CYS A 345 -9.79 -18.76 -2.69
C CYS A 345 -9.56 -19.90 -3.69
N PRO A 346 -9.00 -21.05 -3.25
CA PRO A 346 -8.91 -22.24 -4.09
C PRO A 346 -10.28 -22.69 -4.58
N THR A 347 -10.33 -23.21 -5.80
CA THR A 347 -11.59 -23.66 -6.42
C THR A 347 -12.23 -24.77 -5.57
N ARG A 348 -11.40 -25.67 -5.01
CA ARG A 348 -11.87 -26.76 -4.13
C ARG A 348 -12.57 -26.27 -2.86
N VAL A 349 -12.11 -25.14 -2.31
CA VAL A 349 -12.67 -24.55 -1.09
C VAL A 349 -14.03 -23.91 -1.38
N LEU A 350 -14.13 -23.19 -2.51
CA LEU A 350 -15.40 -22.59 -2.95
C LEU A 350 -16.45 -23.64 -3.32
N ALA A 351 -16.03 -24.74 -3.96
CA ALA A 351 -16.88 -25.87 -4.31
C ALA A 351 -17.41 -26.61 -3.08
N ALA A 352 -16.63 -26.65 -1.99
CA ALA A 352 -17.06 -27.19 -0.70
C ALA A 352 -18.05 -26.26 0.06
N GLY A 353 -18.48 -25.15 -0.55
CA GLY A 353 -19.47 -24.25 0.02
C GLY A 353 -18.90 -23.18 0.96
N TYR A 354 -17.58 -23.01 1.01
CA TYR A 354 -16.99 -21.93 1.80
C TYR A 354 -17.46 -20.56 1.26
N ARG A 355 -17.96 -19.72 2.17
CA ARG A 355 -18.39 -18.32 1.90
C ARG A 355 -17.83 -17.33 2.93
N GLY A 356 -16.82 -17.76 3.70
CA GLY A 356 -16.33 -17.02 4.86
C GLY A 356 -17.39 -16.86 5.95
N ARG A 357 -16.99 -16.25 7.07
CA ARG A 357 -17.94 -15.60 7.98
C ARG A 357 -18.17 -14.17 7.47
N ALA A 358 -19.44 -13.81 7.32
CA ALA A 358 -19.87 -12.44 7.04
C ALA A 358 -19.78 -11.59 8.31
#